data_AF-A0A3P3Z6L1-F1
#
_entry.id   AF-A0A3P3Z6L1-F1
#
_cell.length_a   1.000
_cell.length_b   1.000
_cell.length_c   1.000
_cell.angle_alpha   90.00
_cell.angle_beta   90.00
_cell.angle_gamma   90.00
#
_symmetry.space_group_name_H-M   'P 1'
#
loop_
_entity.id
_entity.type
_entity.pdbx_description
1 polymer ?
#
loop_
_entity_poly.entity_id
_entity_poly.type
_entity_poly.pdbx_seq_one_letter_code
_entity_poly.pdbx_strand_id
1 'polypeptide(L)'
;MTGLLQPPHQYHIVLQNFSVVRQAREVKKSETVSMHYTFRPEPHLEPGEYNLVIGLYVQNSATNQTYFITSFNSSIMLEDPLGTDPRTVLTYFTLLSIFGGIAYMVGNKMGIVKMIKAMAHSKSSTGSGAHHMEMGTGSTGYDPAYINAEHQRYRDEVLRKKSTDAHSRRASGSPKKRK
;
A
#
# COMPACT_ATOMS: atom_id res chain seq x y z
N MET A 1 22.13 -31.44 -0.44
CA MET A 1 22.33 -30.96 0.93
C MET A 1 20.99 -30.84 1.60
N THR A 2 20.86 -31.25 2.85
CA THR A 2 19.66 -31.07 3.67
C THR A 2 20.10 -30.42 4.98
N GLY A 3 19.33 -29.48 5.50
CA GLY A 3 19.60 -28.82 6.77
C GLY A 3 18.46 -29.07 7.73
N LEU A 4 18.76 -29.10 9.03
CA LEU A 4 17.75 -29.13 10.08
C LEU A 4 18.12 -28.18 11.21
N LEU A 5 17.09 -27.60 11.83
CA LEU A 5 17.21 -26.71 12.98
C LEU A 5 16.64 -27.40 14.22
N GLN A 6 17.37 -27.33 15.33
CA GLN A 6 17.00 -27.95 16.60
C GLN A 6 17.16 -26.97 17.76
N PRO A 7 16.41 -27.14 18.86
CA PRO A 7 16.62 -26.36 20.05
C PRO A 7 18.01 -26.65 20.67
N PRO A 8 18.55 -25.70 21.45
CA PRO A 8 19.79 -25.91 22.18
C PRO A 8 19.61 -27.07 23.17
N HIS A 9 20.61 -27.95 23.25
CA HIS A 9 20.64 -29.11 24.14
C HIS A 9 19.51 -30.15 23.97
N GLN A 10 18.68 -30.05 22.91
CA GLN A 10 17.57 -30.98 22.65
C GLN A 10 17.66 -31.61 21.24
N TYR A 11 18.66 -32.47 21.04
CA TYR A 11 19.00 -33.07 19.74
C TYR A 11 17.98 -34.09 19.18
N HIS A 12 16.95 -34.45 19.94
CA HIS A 12 15.89 -35.36 19.50
C HIS A 12 14.69 -34.61 18.89
N ILE A 13 14.63 -33.28 19.05
CA ILE A 13 13.55 -32.45 18.53
C ILE A 13 14.06 -31.75 17.28
N VAL A 14 13.26 -31.77 16.22
CA VAL A 14 13.51 -31.04 14.98
C VAL A 14 12.44 -29.96 14.86
N LEU A 15 12.85 -28.70 14.90
CA LEU A 15 11.95 -27.55 14.79
C LEU A 15 11.59 -27.29 13.33
N GLN A 16 12.59 -27.31 12.46
CA GLN A 16 12.40 -27.04 11.05
C GLN A 16 13.35 -27.88 10.21
N ASN A 17 12.83 -28.44 9.12
CA ASN A 17 13.62 -29.08 8.08
C ASN A 17 13.74 -28.14 6.89
N PHE A 18 14.96 -27.93 6.41
CA PHE A 18 15.25 -27.04 5.29
C PHE A 18 15.34 -27.84 3.99
N SER A 19 14.88 -27.20 2.92
CA SER A 19 14.77 -27.81 1.60
C SER A 19 16.11 -28.31 1.07
N VAL A 20 16.01 -29.39 0.28
CA VAL A 20 17.17 -30.09 -0.24
C VAL A 20 17.71 -29.36 -1.47
N VAL A 21 18.88 -28.74 -1.36
CA VAL A 21 19.59 -28.21 -2.52
C VAL A 21 20.42 -29.34 -3.14
N ARG A 22 20.02 -29.79 -4.33
CA ARG A 22 20.82 -30.75 -5.11
C ARG A 22 21.93 -30.01 -5.83
N GLN A 23 23.18 -30.32 -5.50
CA GLN A 23 24.33 -29.89 -6.27
C GLN A 23 24.80 -31.06 -7.11
N ALA A 24 24.57 -31.00 -8.42
CA ALA A 24 24.96 -32.03 -9.38
C ALA A 24 26.42 -31.86 -9.84
N ARG A 25 27.33 -31.61 -8.88
CA ARG A 25 28.75 -31.42 -9.16
C ARG A 25 29.52 -32.67 -8.79
N GLU A 26 30.29 -33.19 -9.73
CA GLU A 26 31.29 -34.22 -9.48
C GLU A 26 32.54 -33.58 -8.83
N VAL A 27 33.05 -34.22 -7.79
CA VAL A 27 34.26 -33.79 -7.07
C VAL A 27 35.34 -34.84 -7.31
N LYS A 28 36.47 -34.44 -7.90
CA LYS A 28 37.57 -35.34 -8.20
C LYS A 28 38.36 -35.70 -6.95
N LYS A 29 39.09 -36.81 -7.01
CA LYS A 29 40.02 -37.20 -5.93
C LYS A 29 41.05 -36.07 -5.72
N SER A 30 41.22 -35.66 -4.46
CA SER A 30 42.08 -34.54 -4.04
C SER A 30 41.57 -33.13 -4.41
N GLU A 31 40.35 -33.00 -4.93
CA GLU A 31 39.71 -31.71 -5.13
C GLU A 31 38.99 -31.27 -3.84
N THR A 32 39.17 -30.01 -3.44
CA THR A 32 38.41 -29.41 -2.34
C THR A 32 37.35 -28.49 -2.92
N VAL A 33 36.11 -28.63 -2.45
CA VAL A 33 34.97 -27.83 -2.91
C VAL A 33 34.32 -27.12 -1.73
N SER A 34 34.17 -25.80 -1.87
CA SER A 34 33.38 -24.98 -0.96
C SER A 34 31.98 -24.83 -1.55
N MET A 35 30.96 -25.02 -0.72
CA MET A 35 29.56 -24.94 -1.14
C MET A 35 28.82 -23.96 -0.25
N HIS A 36 28.02 -23.09 -0.85
CA HIS A 36 27.19 -22.14 -0.11
C HIS A 36 25.81 -22.73 0.10
N TYR A 37 25.34 -22.69 1.34
CA TYR A 37 24.00 -23.12 1.72
C TYR A 37 23.24 -21.96 2.33
N THR A 38 22.20 -21.51 1.63
CA THR A 38 21.30 -20.46 2.11
C THR A 38 20.03 -21.12 2.62
N PHE A 39 19.66 -20.82 3.86
CA PHE A 39 18.39 -21.23 4.45
C PHE A 39 17.65 -20.01 4.98
N ARG A 40 16.33 -20.14 5.12
CA ARG A 40 15.48 -19.12 5.71
C ARG A 40 14.74 -19.72 6.90
N PRO A 41 15.04 -19.28 8.13
CA PRO A 41 14.30 -19.71 9.31
C PRO A 41 12.84 -19.26 9.23
N GLU A 42 11.95 -19.99 9.89
CA GLU A 42 10.56 -19.59 10.00
C GLU A 42 10.42 -18.27 10.78
N PRO A 43 9.60 -17.30 10.31
CA PRO A 43 9.48 -15.98 10.94
C PRO A 43 8.92 -15.98 12.37
N HIS A 44 8.25 -17.07 12.78
CA HIS A 44 7.63 -17.20 14.10
C HIS A 44 8.52 -17.93 15.11
N LEU A 45 9.75 -18.28 14.74
CA LEU A 45 10.71 -18.83 15.69
C LEU A 45 11.11 -17.76 16.69
N GLU A 46 11.19 -18.13 17.95
CA GLU A 46 11.67 -17.24 19.00
C GLU A 46 13.13 -16.87 18.72
N PRO A 47 13.54 -15.60 18.94
CA PRO A 47 14.94 -15.22 18.87
C PRO A 47 15.76 -15.99 19.90
N GLY A 48 16.92 -16.47 19.49
CA GLY A 48 17.78 -17.24 20.39
C GLY A 48 18.79 -18.11 19.68
N GLU A 49 19.49 -18.92 20.47
CA GLU A 49 20.49 -19.85 19.97
C GLU A 49 19.83 -21.18 19.55
N TYR A 50 20.17 -21.64 18.35
CA TYR A 50 19.67 -22.90 17.80
C TYR A 50 20.80 -23.73 17.22
N ASN A 51 20.67 -25.05 17.25
CA ASN A 51 21.61 -25.96 16.60
C ASN A 51 21.24 -26.12 15.12
N LEU A 52 22.17 -25.80 14.24
CA LEU A 52 22.06 -26.03 12.80
C LEU A 52 22.92 -27.23 12.41
N VAL A 53 22.28 -28.24 11.83
CA VAL A 53 22.96 -29.42 11.29
C VAL A 53 22.72 -29.46 9.79
N ILE A 54 23.79 -29.54 9.00
CA ILE A 54 23.73 -29.69 7.54
C ILE A 54 24.36 -31.02 7.15
N GLY A 55 23.58 -31.80 6.41
CA GLY A 55 23.98 -33.07 5.84
C GLY A 55 24.14 -33.03 4.33
N LEU A 56 25.09 -33.80 3.82
CA LEU A 56 25.36 -34.00 2.41
C LEU A 56 25.09 -35.45 2.05
N TYR A 57 24.38 -35.64 0.95
CA TYR A 57 24.31 -36.93 0.28
C TYR A 57 25.39 -36.93 -0.80
N VAL A 58 26.33 -37.85 -0.69
CA VAL A 58 27.44 -38.03 -1.63
C VAL A 58 27.27 -39.38 -2.30
N GLN A 59 27.17 -39.36 -3.62
CA GLN A 59 27.13 -40.58 -4.41
C GLN A 59 28.54 -40.92 -4.88
N ASN A 60 28.96 -42.16 -4.64
CA ASN A 60 30.21 -42.66 -5.19
C ASN A 60 29.96 -43.23 -6.59
N SER A 61 30.54 -42.60 -7.61
CA SER A 61 30.38 -43.02 -9.02
C SER A 61 30.93 -44.42 -9.31
N ALA A 62 31.90 -44.92 -8.54
CA ALA A 62 32.51 -46.22 -8.76
C ALA A 62 31.66 -47.39 -8.20
N THR A 63 30.99 -47.19 -7.07
CA THR A 63 30.19 -48.23 -6.41
C THR A 63 28.68 -48.01 -6.53
N ASN A 64 28.26 -46.87 -7.09
CA ASN A 64 26.87 -46.38 -7.11
C ASN A 64 26.20 -46.30 -5.74
N GLN A 65 26.97 -46.36 -4.64
CA GLN A 65 26.45 -46.21 -3.29
C GLN A 65 26.34 -44.74 -2.91
N THR A 66 25.26 -44.39 -2.20
CA THR A 66 25.05 -43.05 -1.67
C THR A 66 25.30 -43.06 -0.17
N TYR A 67 26.17 -42.16 0.30
CA TYR A 67 26.48 -41.97 1.71
C TYR A 67 25.90 -40.66 2.19
N PHE A 68 25.51 -40.63 3.45
CA PHE A 68 25.14 -39.40 4.15
C PHE A 68 26.27 -38.99 5.08
N ILE A 69 26.73 -37.76 4.97
CA ILE A 69 27.75 -37.18 5.84
C ILE A 69 27.24 -35.88 6.45
N THR A 70 27.54 -35.66 7.72
CA THR A 70 27.26 -34.36 8.36
C THR A 70 28.40 -33.41 8.04
N SER A 71 28.13 -32.39 7.22
CA SER A 71 29.15 -31.41 6.81
C SER A 71 29.23 -30.22 7.74
N PHE A 72 28.17 -29.93 8.48
CA PHE A 72 28.12 -28.82 9.43
C PHE A 72 27.29 -29.20 10.64
N ASN A 73 27.79 -28.87 11.83
CA ASN A 73 27.08 -29.03 13.09
C ASN A 73 27.59 -27.96 14.05
N SER A 74 26.84 -26.87 14.18
CA SER A 74 27.18 -25.74 15.04
C SER A 74 25.92 -25.02 15.50
N SER A 75 26.03 -24.25 16.57
CA SER A 75 24.98 -23.32 16.95
C SER A 75 25.00 -22.06 16.08
N ILE A 76 23.81 -21.50 15.86
CA ILE A 76 23.56 -20.22 15.19
C ILE A 76 22.67 -19.37 16.08
N MET A 77 22.85 -18.05 16.02
CA MET A 77 21.96 -17.10 16.68
C MET A 77 20.90 -16.64 15.67
N LEU A 78 19.63 -16.83 16.02
CA LEU A 78 18.49 -16.29 15.30
C LEU A 78 18.10 -14.97 15.95
N GLU A 79 18.29 -13.89 15.21
CA GLU A 79 17.90 -12.55 15.63
C GLU A 79 16.43 -12.30 15.29
N ASP A 80 15.78 -11.42 16.07
CA ASP A 80 14.46 -10.90 15.71
C ASP A 80 14.53 -10.31 14.30
N PRO A 81 13.57 -10.65 13.41
CA PRO A 81 13.48 -9.92 12.16
C PRO A 81 13.36 -8.44 12.50
N LEU A 82 14.07 -7.57 11.77
CA LEU A 82 13.87 -6.10 11.80
C LEU A 82 12.46 -5.78 11.28
N GLY A 83 11.43 -6.26 11.95
CA GLY A 83 10.05 -5.87 11.80
C GLY A 83 9.86 -4.61 12.62
N THR A 84 9.21 -3.62 12.03
CA THR A 84 8.87 -2.38 12.73
C THR A 84 7.96 -2.76 13.91
N ASP A 85 8.53 -2.77 15.12
CA ASP A 85 7.77 -3.07 16.34
C ASP A 85 6.59 -2.09 16.44
N PRO A 86 5.33 -2.57 16.47
CA PRO A 86 4.14 -1.73 16.56
C PRO A 86 4.21 -0.75 17.74
N ARG A 87 4.90 -1.12 18.82
CA ARG A 87 5.13 -0.23 19.98
C ARG A 87 6.01 0.95 19.60
N THR A 88 7.04 0.72 18.80
CA THR A 88 7.95 1.75 18.30
C THR A 88 7.23 2.68 17.31
N VAL A 89 6.40 2.15 16.41
CA VAL A 89 5.56 2.97 15.51
C VAL A 89 4.58 3.84 16.30
N LEU A 90 3.90 3.25 17.29
CA LEU A 90 2.96 3.98 18.14
C LEU A 90 3.66 5.10 18.92
N THR A 91 4.87 4.83 19.43
CA THR A 91 5.70 5.80 20.15
C THR A 91 6.05 6.99 19.26
N TYR A 92 6.49 6.75 18.02
CA TYR A 92 6.75 7.84 17.08
C TYR A 92 5.50 8.63 16.72
N PHE A 93 4.35 7.97 16.55
CA PHE A 93 3.09 8.65 16.26
C PHE A 93 2.60 9.51 17.44
N THR A 94 2.81 9.05 18.68
CA THR A 94 2.50 9.83 19.88
C THR A 94 3.41 11.05 20.01
N LEU A 95 4.72 10.89 19.81
CA LEU A 95 5.64 12.04 19.77
C LEU A 95 5.23 13.04 18.69
N LEU A 96 4.95 12.58 17.48
CA LEU A 96 4.51 13.45 16.38
C LEU A 96 3.21 14.18 16.72
N SER A 97 2.25 13.52 17.37
CA SER A 97 1.00 14.14 17.81
C SER A 97 1.22 15.20 18.87
N ILE A 98 2.14 14.97 19.83
CA ILE A 98 2.48 15.96 20.86
C ILE A 98 3.15 17.17 20.23
N PHE A 99 4.18 16.97 19.39
CA PHE A 99 4.86 18.08 18.70
C PHE A 99 3.92 18.83 17.76
N GLY A 100 3.08 18.11 17.02
CA GLY A 100 2.05 18.69 16.16
C GLY A 100 1.04 19.51 16.95
N GLY A 101 0.58 19.01 18.11
CA GLY A 101 -0.32 19.72 19.01
C GLY A 101 0.30 21.01 19.57
N ILE A 102 1.56 20.97 19.99
CA ILE A 102 2.29 22.14 20.49
C ILE A 102 2.48 23.17 19.35
N ALA A 103 2.95 22.72 18.19
CA ALA A 103 3.14 23.59 17.02
C ALA A 103 1.83 24.22 16.56
N TYR A 104 0.72 23.47 16.60
CA TYR A 104 -0.61 23.99 16.30
C TYR A 104 -1.06 25.05 17.30
N MET A 105 -0.85 24.83 18.60
CA MET A 105 -1.24 25.80 19.63
C MET A 105 -0.46 27.11 19.51
N VAL A 106 0.85 27.03 19.29
CA VAL A 106 1.73 28.20 19.08
C VAL A 106 1.38 28.90 17.77
N GLY A 107 1.23 28.15 16.67
CA GLY A 107 0.87 28.69 15.37
C GLY A 107 -0.53 29.31 15.33
N ASN A 108 -1.48 28.82 16.15
CA ASN A 108 -2.80 29.41 16.28
C ASN A 108 -2.75 30.74 17.04
N LYS A 109 -1.94 30.82 18.12
CA LYS A 109 -1.71 32.09 18.84
C LYS A 109 -1.00 33.15 17.99
N MET A 110 -0.04 32.74 17.16
CA MET A 110 0.70 33.63 16.25
C MET A 110 -0.03 33.89 14.92
N GLY A 111 -1.24 33.35 14.70
CA GLY A 111 -2.03 33.56 13.48
C GLY A 111 -1.54 32.80 12.23
N ILE A 112 -0.44 32.04 12.34
CA ILE A 112 0.16 31.25 11.27
C ILE A 112 -0.80 30.16 10.77
N VAL A 113 -1.57 29.53 11.67
CA VAL A 113 -2.57 28.51 11.30
C VAL A 113 -3.68 29.11 10.42
N LYS A 114 -4.11 30.35 10.69
CA LYS A 114 -5.11 31.06 9.87
C LYS A 114 -4.54 31.42 8.49
N MET A 115 -3.27 31.82 8.43
CA MET A 115 -2.57 32.11 7.19
C MET A 115 -2.38 30.85 6.32
N ILE A 116 -1.97 29.72 6.92
CA ILE A 116 -1.84 28.44 6.21
C ILE A 116 -3.21 27.95 5.72
N LYS A 117 -4.26 28.05 6.55
CA LYS A 117 -5.61 27.66 6.16
C LYS A 117 -6.15 28.54 5.03
N ALA A 118 -5.90 29.85 5.06
CA ALA A 118 -6.25 30.77 3.98
C ALA A 118 -5.48 30.45 2.69
N MET A 119 -4.18 30.12 2.79
CA MET A 119 -3.36 29.75 1.65
C MET A 119 -3.70 28.36 1.08
N ALA A 120 -4.14 27.43 1.92
CA ALA A 120 -4.61 26.10 1.49
C ALA A 120 -5.96 26.20 0.75
N HIS A 121 -6.88 27.06 1.24
CA HIS A 121 -8.12 27.37 0.53
C HIS A 121 -7.92 28.22 -0.74
N SER A 122 -6.83 28.99 -0.83
CA SER A 122 -6.48 29.73 -2.07
C SER A 122 -5.67 28.90 -3.06
N LYS A 123 -5.03 27.80 -2.64
CA LYS A 123 -4.30 26.88 -3.52
C LYS A 123 -5.16 25.74 -4.08
N SER A 124 -6.37 25.53 -3.57
CA SER A 124 -7.33 24.61 -4.20
C SER A 124 -7.99 25.17 -5.47
N SER A 125 -7.64 26.38 -5.92
CA SER A 125 -8.14 27.00 -7.15
C SER A 125 -7.10 27.06 -8.28
N THR A 126 -6.05 26.23 -8.23
CA THR A 126 -5.10 26.09 -9.36
C THR A 126 -5.28 24.75 -10.07
N GLY A 127 -6.54 24.46 -10.41
CA GLY A 127 -6.93 23.60 -11.52
C GLY A 127 -7.70 24.47 -12.51
N SER A 128 -7.24 24.49 -13.75
CA SER A 128 -7.65 25.35 -14.87
C SER A 128 -9.13 25.76 -14.92
N GLY A 129 -9.36 27.06 -15.14
CA GLY A 129 -10.51 27.55 -15.88
C GLY A 129 -11.81 27.61 -15.10
N ALA A 130 -12.02 28.66 -14.32
CA ALA A 130 -13.37 29.08 -13.96
C ALA A 130 -13.43 30.60 -14.11
N HIS A 131 -13.83 31.01 -15.30
CA HIS A 131 -14.23 32.37 -15.59
C HIS A 131 -15.31 32.80 -14.60
N HIS A 132 -15.02 33.92 -13.96
CA HIS A 132 -15.98 34.85 -13.39
C HIS A 132 -17.20 35.00 -14.31
N MET A 133 -18.42 34.85 -13.78
CA MET A 133 -19.57 35.64 -14.20
C MET A 133 -20.75 35.58 -13.23
N GLU A 134 -21.31 36.75 -13.00
CA GLU A 134 -22.43 37.08 -12.12
C GLU A 134 -23.68 36.24 -12.40
N MET A 135 -24.40 35.85 -11.34
CA MET A 135 -25.76 35.32 -11.45
C MET A 135 -26.77 36.43 -11.13
N GLY A 136 -27.56 36.78 -12.13
CA GLY A 136 -28.87 37.39 -11.93
C GLY A 136 -29.98 36.43 -12.37
N THR A 137 -31.19 36.66 -11.88
CA THR A 137 -32.42 36.35 -12.61
C THR A 137 -32.22 36.70 -14.10
N GLY A 138 -32.10 35.77 -15.04
CA GLY A 138 -32.16 34.33 -14.87
C GLY A 138 -31.22 33.56 -15.77
N SER A 139 -30.56 32.57 -15.19
CA SER A 139 -30.66 31.19 -15.65
C SER A 139 -29.99 30.27 -14.63
N THR A 140 -30.63 29.13 -14.39
CA THR A 140 -30.09 27.99 -13.65
C THR A 140 -28.82 27.52 -14.36
N GLY A 141 -27.66 27.68 -13.72
CA GLY A 141 -26.39 27.17 -14.21
C GLY A 141 -26.48 25.67 -14.44
N TYR A 142 -26.56 25.29 -15.71
CA TYR A 142 -26.52 23.91 -16.17
C TYR A 142 -25.29 23.76 -17.05
N ASP A 143 -24.42 22.84 -16.67
CA ASP A 143 -23.22 22.52 -17.41
C ASP A 143 -23.58 21.76 -18.71
N PRO A 144 -23.33 22.33 -19.91
CA PRO A 144 -23.63 21.67 -21.17
C PRO A 144 -22.72 20.46 -21.45
N ALA A 145 -21.64 20.27 -20.70
CA ALA A 145 -20.70 19.16 -20.90
C ALA A 145 -21.25 17.79 -20.48
N TYR A 146 -22.33 17.74 -19.70
CA TYR A 146 -22.89 16.50 -19.15
C TYR A 146 -24.12 15.94 -19.88
N ILE A 147 -24.56 16.59 -20.96
CA ILE A 147 -25.72 16.13 -21.73
C ILE A 147 -25.23 15.35 -22.95
N ASN A 148 -25.42 14.02 -22.92
CA ASN A 148 -25.15 13.14 -24.06
C ASN A 148 -25.92 13.66 -25.30
N ALA A 149 -25.32 13.61 -26.49
CA ALA A 149 -25.86 14.26 -27.70
C ALA A 149 -27.29 13.79 -28.06
N GLU A 150 -27.65 12.56 -27.70
CA GLU A 150 -29.02 12.04 -27.86
C GLU A 150 -30.04 12.74 -26.96
N HIS A 151 -29.63 13.15 -25.77
CA HIS A 151 -30.48 13.78 -24.78
C HIS A 151 -30.79 15.25 -25.16
N GLN A 152 -29.92 15.88 -25.97
CA GLN A 152 -30.18 17.17 -26.60
C GLN A 152 -31.25 17.05 -27.70
N ARG A 153 -31.13 16.04 -28.57
CA ARG A 153 -32.12 15.78 -29.64
C ARG A 153 -33.51 15.47 -29.07
N TYR A 154 -33.58 14.65 -28.03
CA TYR A 154 -34.85 14.36 -27.35
C TYR A 154 -35.48 15.62 -26.74
N ARG A 155 -34.68 16.50 -26.13
CA ARG A 155 -35.16 17.78 -25.59
C ARG A 155 -35.73 18.67 -26.69
N ASP A 156 -35.04 18.79 -27.82
CA ASP A 156 -35.48 19.63 -28.94
C ASP A 156 -36.79 19.10 -29.56
N GLU A 157 -36.95 17.78 -29.64
CA GLU A 157 -38.21 17.16 -30.08
C GLU A 157 -39.37 17.40 -29.10
N VAL A 158 -39.10 17.32 -27.79
CA VAL A 158 -40.09 17.60 -26.73
C VAL A 158 -40.48 19.08 -26.71
N LEU A 159 -39.53 19.99 -26.84
CA LEU A 159 -39.79 21.44 -26.91
C LEU A 159 -40.55 21.80 -28.18
N ARG A 160 -40.21 21.18 -29.32
CA ARG A 160 -40.93 21.38 -30.58
C ARG A 160 -42.38 20.92 -30.47
N LYS A 161 -42.65 19.73 -29.92
CA LYS A 161 -44.02 19.24 -29.66
C LYS A 161 -44.79 20.12 -28.69
N LYS A 162 -44.14 20.65 -27.66
CA LYS A 162 -44.79 21.53 -26.66
C LYS A 162 -45.10 22.92 -27.22
N SER A 163 -44.27 23.42 -28.14
CA SER A 163 -44.50 24.71 -28.82
C SER A 163 -45.65 24.67 -29.83
N THR A 164 -45.92 23.51 -30.43
CA THR A 164 -47.07 23.32 -31.33
C THR A 164 -48.41 23.26 -30.60
N ASP A 165 -48.43 22.91 -29.30
CA ASP A 165 -49.67 22.81 -28.50
C ASP A 165 -50.02 24.10 -27.73
N ALA A 166 -49.05 24.99 -27.48
CA ALA A 166 -49.20 26.09 -26.52
C ALA A 166 -49.88 27.37 -27.06
N HIS A 167 -50.19 27.46 -28.36
CA HIS A 167 -50.71 28.70 -28.95
C HIS A 167 -52.23 28.93 -28.85
N SER A 168 -52.97 28.18 -28.02
CA SER A 168 -54.44 28.26 -28.01
C SER A 168 -55.14 28.88 -26.79
N ARG A 169 -54.46 29.37 -25.72
CA ARG A 169 -55.18 29.84 -24.52
C ARG A 169 -54.68 31.14 -23.87
N ARG A 170 -55.38 32.23 -24.20
CA ARG A 170 -55.97 33.28 -23.33
C ARG A 170 -55.07 34.23 -22.49
N ALA A 171 -54.97 35.45 -22.99
CA ALA A 171 -55.57 36.72 -22.51
C ALA A 171 -55.70 37.07 -21.00
N SER A 172 -55.39 38.36 -20.74
CA SER A 172 -56.06 39.34 -19.86
C SER A 172 -55.44 39.70 -18.49
N GLY A 173 -55.32 41.03 -18.22
CA GLY A 173 -55.64 41.59 -16.90
C GLY A 173 -54.61 42.47 -16.13
N SER A 174 -54.34 43.70 -16.61
CA SER A 174 -54.48 45.02 -15.92
C SER A 174 -53.84 45.30 -14.50
N PRO A 175 -53.81 46.56 -13.96
CA PRO A 175 -52.54 47.28 -13.74
C PRO A 175 -52.31 47.95 -12.35
N LYS A 176 -51.03 48.27 -12.08
CA LYS A 176 -50.43 49.44 -11.40
C LYS A 176 -51.26 50.26 -10.36
N LYS A 177 -50.76 50.34 -9.11
CA LYS A 177 -50.98 51.48 -8.18
C LYS A 177 -49.66 51.94 -7.53
N ARG A 178 -49.47 53.26 -7.42
CA ARG A 178 -48.38 53.89 -6.67
C ARG A 178 -48.95 55.10 -5.91
N LYS A 179 -48.61 55.15 -4.61
CA LYS A 179 -48.82 56.18 -3.57
C LYS A 179 -50.25 56.63 -3.29
#